data_AF-A0A368MYM6-F1
#
_entry.id   AF-A0A368MYM6-F1
#
_cell.length_a   1.000
_cell.length_b   1.000
_cell.length_c   1.000
_cell.angle_alpha   90.00
_cell.angle_beta   90.00
_cell.angle_gamma   90.00
#
_symmetry.space_group_name_H-M   'P 1'
#
loop_
_entity.id
_entity.type
_entity.pdbx_description
1 polymer ?
#
loop_
_entity_poly.entity_id
_entity_poly.type
_entity_poly.pdbx_seq_one_letter_code
_entity_poly.pdbx_strand_id
1 'polypeptide(L)'
;MNFKEQLFYRLWKEKDKTTFEHWIYNSNAIDFEECVGEKSYLEIISENFSGLTIRQLKQLVFDNLSPRLKEEFKTYIRTNQKAIKATCIKTVGIDYNGKSERNWELKVGNEYYILGISVDLKKSANQIGFQIFDPSYSETTPYFIPAELFEINGKIVPPNYSITVKDNTLQLDPMEFVDKTYAAVEYSFWEDYFDDHEKAVKIFKATIERLDIELDAEEYGE
;
A
#
# COMPACT_ATOMS: atom_id res chain seq x y z
N MET A 1 -20.49 12.22 1.52
CA MET A 1 -19.47 11.89 0.50
C MET A 1 -19.95 12.44 -0.82
N ASN A 2 -19.24 13.41 -1.39
CA ASN A 2 -19.61 13.98 -2.69
C ASN A 2 -19.40 12.95 -3.83
N PHE A 3 -19.92 13.22 -5.02
CA PHE A 3 -19.85 12.28 -6.14
C PHE A 3 -18.41 11.85 -6.45
N LYS A 4 -17.48 12.81 -6.51
CA LYS A 4 -16.06 12.55 -6.79
C LYS A 4 -15.43 11.62 -5.76
N GLU A 5 -15.69 11.83 -4.47
CA GLU A 5 -15.21 10.96 -3.40
C GLU A 5 -15.82 9.54 -3.52
N GLN A 6 -17.09 9.43 -3.92
CA GLN A 6 -17.72 8.13 -4.20
C GLN A 6 -17.09 7.43 -5.40
N LEU A 7 -16.84 8.16 -6.48
CA LEU A 7 -16.17 7.65 -7.67
C LEU A 7 -14.77 7.12 -7.31
N PHE A 8 -13.96 7.93 -6.61
CA PHE A 8 -12.63 7.55 -6.20
C PHE A 8 -12.65 6.35 -5.24
N TYR A 9 -13.53 6.37 -4.24
CA TYR A 9 -13.68 5.22 -3.34
C TYR A 9 -14.03 3.94 -4.11
N ARG A 10 -14.95 4.00 -5.08
CA ARG A 10 -15.38 2.79 -5.81
C ARG A 10 -14.33 2.30 -6.79
N LEU A 11 -13.71 3.19 -7.55
CA LEU A 11 -12.56 2.85 -8.40
C LEU A 11 -11.50 2.13 -7.58
N TRP A 12 -11.22 2.62 -6.38
CA TRP A 12 -10.22 2.01 -5.50
C TRP A 12 -10.69 0.71 -4.83
N LYS A 13 -11.84 0.73 -4.14
CA LYS A 13 -12.24 -0.30 -3.16
C LYS A 13 -13.37 -1.23 -3.57
N GLU A 14 -14.16 -0.90 -4.60
CA GLU A 14 -15.28 -1.76 -4.97
C GLU A 14 -14.77 -3.10 -5.51
N LYS A 15 -15.16 -4.21 -4.87
CA LYS A 15 -14.73 -5.55 -5.27
C LYS A 15 -15.83 -6.25 -6.08
N ASP A 16 -17.08 -5.81 -5.93
CA ASP A 16 -18.22 -6.42 -6.59
C ASP A 16 -18.59 -5.67 -7.89
N LYS A 17 -18.52 -6.40 -9.00
CA LYS A 17 -18.84 -5.88 -10.34
C LYS A 17 -20.25 -5.30 -10.40
N THR A 18 -21.25 -6.09 -10.00
CA THR A 18 -22.67 -5.73 -10.11
C THR A 18 -23.01 -4.48 -9.29
N THR A 19 -22.40 -4.35 -8.11
CA THR A 19 -22.54 -3.16 -7.27
C THR A 19 -21.94 -1.93 -7.93
N PHE A 20 -20.77 -2.06 -8.58
CA PHE A 20 -20.17 -0.94 -9.30
C PHE A 20 -21.00 -0.52 -10.52
N GLU A 21 -21.46 -1.48 -11.32
CA GLU A 21 -22.34 -1.25 -12.48
C GLU A 21 -23.64 -0.57 -12.08
N HIS A 22 -24.35 -1.09 -11.07
CA HIS A 22 -25.57 -0.47 -10.58
C HIS A 22 -25.31 0.94 -10.08
N TRP A 23 -24.18 1.20 -9.43
CA TRP A 23 -23.84 2.56 -9.03
C TRP A 23 -23.64 3.46 -10.25
N ILE A 24 -22.91 3.03 -11.28
CA ILE A 24 -22.71 3.77 -12.54
C ILE A 24 -24.07 4.19 -13.14
N TYR A 25 -24.99 3.24 -13.30
CA TYR A 25 -26.30 3.49 -13.92
C TYR A 25 -27.23 4.37 -13.09
N ASN A 26 -27.13 4.32 -11.76
CA ASN A 26 -27.96 5.12 -10.85
C ASN A 26 -27.28 6.42 -10.40
N SER A 27 -26.09 6.70 -10.91
CA SER A 27 -25.31 7.88 -10.56
C SER A 27 -25.95 9.15 -11.16
N ASN A 28 -25.72 10.31 -10.52
CA ASN A 28 -26.19 11.58 -11.09
C ASN A 28 -25.45 11.86 -12.40
N ALA A 29 -26.19 11.94 -13.51
CA ALA A 29 -25.63 12.12 -14.84
C ALA A 29 -24.74 13.37 -14.94
N ILE A 30 -25.19 14.50 -14.39
CA ILE A 30 -24.46 15.78 -14.44
C ILE A 30 -23.13 15.66 -13.69
N ASP A 31 -23.17 15.13 -12.47
CA ASP A 31 -21.95 14.96 -11.65
C ASP A 31 -20.96 13.97 -12.30
N PHE A 32 -21.48 12.94 -12.99
CA PHE A 32 -20.62 11.97 -13.68
C PHE A 32 -20.00 12.56 -14.95
N GLU A 33 -20.80 13.25 -15.76
CA GLU A 33 -20.34 14.00 -16.94
C GLU A 33 -19.26 15.01 -16.58
N GLU A 34 -19.37 15.70 -15.44
CA GLU A 34 -18.30 16.60 -14.95
C GLU A 34 -16.97 15.86 -14.69
N CYS A 35 -17.01 14.56 -14.39
CA CYS A 35 -15.81 13.77 -14.11
C CYS A 35 -15.15 13.19 -15.37
N VAL A 36 -15.95 12.63 -16.29
CA VAL A 36 -15.45 11.91 -17.48
C VAL A 36 -15.62 12.68 -18.80
N GLY A 37 -16.40 13.76 -18.79
CA GLY A 37 -16.84 14.49 -19.98
C GLY A 37 -18.09 13.88 -20.61
N GLU A 38 -18.94 14.72 -21.21
CA GLU A 38 -20.23 14.35 -21.81
C GLU A 38 -20.12 13.16 -22.79
N LYS A 39 -19.17 13.23 -23.73
CA LYS A 39 -18.95 12.18 -24.72
C LYS A 39 -18.59 10.84 -24.06
N SER A 40 -17.66 10.86 -23.12
CA SER A 40 -17.18 9.66 -22.43
C SER A 40 -18.26 9.09 -21.50
N TYR A 41 -19.08 9.95 -20.88
CA TYR A 41 -20.21 9.51 -20.06
C TYR A 41 -21.19 8.67 -20.89
N LEU A 42 -21.60 9.20 -22.05
CA LEU A 42 -22.50 8.48 -22.97
C LEU A 42 -21.91 7.15 -23.42
N GLU A 43 -20.61 7.13 -23.76
CA GLU A 43 -19.90 5.90 -24.11
C GLU A 43 -19.95 4.89 -22.96
N ILE A 44 -19.62 5.30 -21.73
CA ILE A 44 -19.63 4.43 -20.55
C ILE A 44 -21.03 3.87 -20.26
N ILE A 45 -22.07 4.71 -20.22
CA ILE A 45 -23.42 4.22 -19.89
C ILE A 45 -24.05 3.39 -21.00
N SER A 46 -23.58 3.54 -22.24
CA SER A 46 -24.03 2.75 -23.40
C SER A 46 -23.31 1.41 -23.52
N GLU A 47 -22.20 1.24 -22.80
CA GLU A 47 -21.38 0.03 -22.85
C GLU A 47 -22.10 -1.17 -22.26
N ASN A 48 -21.94 -2.33 -22.90
CA ASN A 48 -22.45 -3.59 -22.38
C ASN A 48 -21.42 -4.21 -21.42
N PHE A 49 -21.57 -3.93 -20.13
CA PHE A 49 -20.63 -4.41 -19.11
C PHE A 49 -20.65 -5.94 -18.89
N SER A 50 -21.60 -6.69 -19.46
CA SER A 50 -21.71 -8.15 -19.23
C SER A 50 -20.42 -8.93 -19.53
N GLY A 51 -19.63 -8.50 -20.53
CA GLY A 51 -18.35 -9.11 -20.90
C GLY A 51 -17.13 -8.65 -20.09
N LEU A 52 -17.25 -7.64 -19.23
CA LEU A 52 -16.13 -7.05 -18.49
C LEU A 52 -15.97 -7.68 -17.11
N THR A 53 -14.73 -7.81 -16.63
CA THR A 53 -14.44 -8.02 -15.21
C THR A 53 -14.56 -6.71 -14.42
N ILE A 54 -14.66 -6.77 -13.08
CA ILE A 54 -14.62 -5.55 -12.25
C ILE A 54 -13.36 -4.71 -12.53
N ARG A 55 -12.22 -5.37 -12.78
CA ARG A 55 -10.96 -4.70 -13.12
C ARG A 55 -11.08 -3.91 -14.41
N GLN A 56 -11.58 -4.55 -15.47
CA GLN A 56 -11.75 -3.91 -16.78
C GLN A 56 -12.78 -2.78 -16.73
N LEU A 57 -13.86 -2.94 -15.97
CA LEU A 57 -14.85 -1.90 -15.77
C LEU A 57 -14.27 -0.68 -15.05
N LYS A 58 -13.50 -0.89 -13.98
CA LYS A 58 -12.76 0.19 -13.30
C LYS A 58 -11.77 0.88 -14.22
N GLN A 59 -11.04 0.11 -15.02
CA GLN A 59 -10.09 0.64 -15.98
C GLN A 59 -10.78 1.51 -17.03
N LEU A 60 -11.91 1.05 -17.58
CA LEU A 60 -12.72 1.81 -18.53
C LEU A 60 -13.14 3.18 -17.97
N VAL A 61 -13.65 3.21 -16.74
CA VAL A 61 -14.05 4.47 -16.09
C VAL A 61 -12.83 5.34 -15.80
N PHE A 62 -11.73 4.75 -15.30
CA PHE A 62 -10.50 5.47 -15.02
C PHE A 62 -9.90 6.11 -16.27
N ASP A 63 -9.84 5.39 -17.38
CA ASP A 63 -9.26 5.87 -18.64
C ASP A 63 -9.97 7.10 -19.20
N ASN A 64 -11.27 7.19 -18.93
CA ASN A 64 -12.12 8.31 -19.34
C ASN A 64 -12.14 9.48 -18.35
N LEU A 65 -11.51 9.36 -17.17
CA LEU A 65 -11.36 10.51 -16.27
C LEU A 65 -10.54 11.62 -16.94
N SER A 66 -10.89 12.88 -16.64
CA SER A 66 -10.04 14.01 -17.02
C SER A 66 -8.61 13.86 -16.45
N PRO A 67 -7.56 14.36 -17.14
CA PRO A 67 -6.18 14.24 -16.67
C PRO A 67 -5.97 14.77 -15.25
N ARG A 68 -6.66 15.88 -14.90
CA ARG A 68 -6.67 16.44 -13.56
C ARG A 68 -7.21 15.44 -12.53
N LEU A 69 -8.32 14.78 -12.84
CA LEU A 69 -8.93 13.82 -11.92
C LEU A 69 -8.12 12.53 -11.78
N LYS A 70 -7.37 12.11 -12.80
CA LYS A 70 -6.41 11.00 -12.67
C LYS A 70 -5.33 11.31 -11.63
N GLU A 71 -4.79 12.52 -11.63
CA GLU A 71 -3.81 12.96 -10.61
C GLU A 71 -4.44 13.16 -9.22
N GLU A 72 -5.67 13.70 -9.16
CA GLU A 72 -6.42 13.77 -7.90
C GLU A 72 -6.72 12.37 -7.34
N PHE A 73 -7.02 11.38 -8.20
CA PHE A 73 -7.24 9.99 -7.81
C PHE A 73 -5.97 9.33 -7.25
N LYS A 74 -4.82 9.51 -7.92
CA LYS A 74 -3.52 9.05 -7.40
C LYS A 74 -3.23 9.66 -6.03
N THR A 75 -3.51 10.96 -5.87
CA THR A 75 -3.37 11.66 -4.58
C THR A 75 -4.33 11.10 -3.54
N TYR A 76 -5.58 10.86 -3.91
CA TYR A 76 -6.60 10.24 -3.05
C TYR A 76 -6.15 8.88 -2.53
N ILE A 77 -5.64 7.99 -3.40
CA ILE A 77 -5.08 6.70 -2.97
C ILE A 77 -3.93 6.93 -1.99
N ARG A 78 -2.96 7.78 -2.35
CA ARG A 78 -1.79 8.06 -1.49
C ARG A 78 -2.18 8.59 -0.11
N THR A 79 -3.16 9.49 -0.04
CA THR A 79 -3.62 10.08 1.23
C THR A 79 -4.46 9.11 2.07
N ASN A 80 -5.24 8.23 1.43
CA ASN A 80 -6.15 7.33 2.15
C ASN A 80 -5.52 5.95 2.45
N GLN A 81 -4.39 5.62 1.83
CA GLN A 81 -3.60 4.45 2.21
C GLN A 81 -3.17 4.58 3.67
N LYS A 82 -3.44 3.55 4.46
CA LYS A 82 -3.16 3.51 5.89
C LYS A 82 -1.80 2.86 6.13
N ALA A 83 -0.80 3.27 5.36
CA ALA A 83 0.54 2.71 5.40
C ALA A 83 1.59 3.81 5.43
N ILE A 84 2.71 3.53 6.08
CA ILE A 84 3.86 4.43 6.04
C ILE A 84 4.57 4.21 4.71
N LYS A 85 4.98 5.30 4.07
CA LYS A 85 5.69 5.26 2.80
C LYS A 85 6.99 6.03 2.87
N ALA A 86 7.99 5.54 2.16
CA ALA A 86 9.26 6.22 2.04
C ALA A 86 9.81 6.13 0.61
N THR A 87 10.45 7.21 0.16
CA THR A 87 11.13 7.22 -1.15
C THR A 87 12.58 6.81 -0.94
N CYS A 88 13.08 5.86 -1.74
CA CYS A 88 14.50 5.51 -1.72
C CYS A 88 15.33 6.68 -2.29
N ILE A 89 16.31 7.16 -1.52
CA ILE A 89 17.18 8.29 -1.90
C ILE A 89 18.62 7.84 -2.21
N LYS A 90 19.03 6.66 -1.73
CA LYS A 90 20.33 6.04 -2.00
C LYS A 90 20.24 4.52 -1.84
N THR A 91 21.14 3.79 -2.49
CA THR A 91 21.14 2.32 -2.50
C THR A 91 22.25 1.71 -1.65
N VAL A 92 23.25 2.51 -1.26
CA VAL A 92 24.38 2.07 -0.44
C VAL A 92 24.21 2.59 0.99
N GLY A 93 24.32 1.69 1.96
CA GLY A 93 24.24 2.02 3.38
C GLY A 93 24.77 0.91 4.26
N ILE A 94 24.72 1.15 5.57
CA ILE A 94 25.30 0.28 6.59
C ILE A 94 24.66 -1.12 6.55
N ASP A 95 25.49 -2.15 6.49
CA ASP A 95 25.07 -3.56 6.55
C ASP A 95 24.59 -3.95 7.96
N TYR A 96 23.91 -5.09 8.10
CA TYR A 96 23.34 -5.57 9.37
C TYR A 96 24.35 -5.66 10.52
N ASN A 97 25.63 -5.88 10.19
CA ASN A 97 26.72 -5.98 11.15
C ASN A 97 27.18 -4.61 11.70
N GLY A 98 26.72 -3.49 11.14
CA GLY A 98 27.10 -2.14 11.54
C GLY A 98 28.55 -1.75 11.21
N LYS A 99 29.26 -2.55 10.41
CA LYS A 99 30.72 -2.46 10.19
C LYS A 99 31.11 -2.27 8.73
N SER A 100 30.24 -2.65 7.80
CA SER A 100 30.47 -2.53 6.35
C SER A 100 29.31 -1.80 5.69
N GLU A 101 29.56 -1.24 4.51
CA GLU A 101 28.50 -0.78 3.62
C GLU A 101 28.15 -1.88 2.62
N ARG A 102 26.89 -1.93 2.21
CA ARG A 102 26.35 -2.86 1.22
C ARG A 102 25.49 -2.08 0.22
N ASN A 103 25.46 -2.53 -1.04
CA ASN A 103 24.41 -2.15 -1.98
C ASN A 103 23.17 -3.00 -1.71
N TRP A 104 22.06 -2.33 -1.41
CA TRP A 104 20.79 -2.95 -1.01
C TRP A 104 19.86 -3.25 -2.19
N GLU A 105 20.33 -3.06 -3.43
CA GLU A 105 19.59 -3.39 -4.66
C GLU A 105 18.24 -2.67 -4.81
N LEU A 106 18.10 -1.53 -4.13
CA LEU A 106 16.93 -0.64 -4.22
C LEU A 106 16.98 0.23 -5.49
N LYS A 107 15.82 0.77 -5.88
CA LYS A 107 15.70 1.74 -6.98
C LYS A 107 15.52 3.15 -6.41
N VAL A 108 16.50 4.03 -6.66
CA VAL A 108 16.42 5.44 -6.24
C VAL A 108 15.22 6.10 -6.92
N GLY A 109 14.43 6.84 -6.15
CA GLY A 109 13.21 7.49 -6.60
C GLY A 109 11.94 6.64 -6.46
N ASN A 110 12.06 5.33 -6.27
CA ASN A 110 10.90 4.47 -6.03
C ASN A 110 10.34 4.67 -4.61
N GLU A 111 9.01 4.52 -4.51
CA GLU A 111 8.27 4.54 -3.25
C GLU A 111 8.15 3.11 -2.70
N TYR A 112 8.45 2.95 -1.41
CA TYR A 112 8.39 1.68 -0.70
C TYR A 112 7.43 1.78 0.48
N TYR A 113 6.74 0.68 0.79
CA TYR A 113 5.86 0.58 1.95
C TYR A 113 6.68 0.17 3.17
N ILE A 114 6.65 0.99 4.21
CA ILE A 114 7.30 0.70 5.49
C ILE A 114 6.26 0.00 6.36
N LEU A 115 6.44 -1.30 6.56
CA LEU A 115 5.57 -2.10 7.39
C LEU A 115 5.94 -1.94 8.86
N GLY A 116 7.24 -1.90 9.16
CA GLY A 116 7.73 -1.79 10.52
C GLY A 116 8.91 -0.85 10.63
N ILE A 117 9.06 -0.18 11.77
CA ILE A 117 10.23 0.61 12.13
C ILE A 117 10.76 0.08 13.45
N SER A 118 12.04 -0.32 13.46
CA SER A 118 12.74 -0.79 14.65
C SER A 118 13.85 0.18 15.01
N VAL A 119 13.91 0.57 16.28
CA VAL A 119 14.93 1.46 16.85
C VAL A 119 15.55 0.78 18.06
N ASP A 120 16.85 0.48 18.00
CA ASP A 120 17.61 0.04 19.16
C ASP A 120 18.01 1.27 20.02
N LEU A 121 17.43 1.37 21.21
CA LEU A 121 17.60 2.50 22.14
C LEU A 121 18.96 2.50 22.85
N LYS A 122 19.71 1.39 22.80
CA LYS A 122 21.05 1.28 23.42
C LYS A 122 22.18 1.60 22.45
N LYS A 123 21.93 1.50 21.15
CA LYS A 123 22.90 1.88 20.13
C LYS A 123 22.79 3.37 19.83
N SER A 124 23.87 3.96 19.29
CA SER A 124 23.81 5.32 18.75
C SER A 124 22.62 5.44 17.79
N ALA A 125 21.99 6.62 17.70
CA ALA A 125 20.79 6.93 16.91
C ALA A 125 20.79 6.52 15.41
N ASN A 126 21.87 5.91 14.92
CA ASN A 126 22.14 5.58 13.54
C ASN A 126 21.75 4.14 13.14
N GLN A 127 21.02 3.39 13.97
CA GLN A 127 20.52 2.06 13.60
C GLN A 127 19.00 1.99 13.73
N ILE A 128 18.32 2.85 12.97
CA ILE A 128 16.90 2.70 12.68
C ILE A 128 16.80 1.74 11.48
N GLY A 129 16.11 0.62 11.67
CA GLY A 129 15.81 -0.35 10.63
C GLY A 129 14.36 -0.22 10.18
N PHE A 130 14.13 -0.19 8.88
CA PHE A 130 12.79 -0.31 8.29
C PHE A 130 12.57 -1.74 7.83
N GLN A 131 11.42 -2.29 8.15
CA GLN A 131 10.89 -3.48 7.49
C GLN A 131 10.10 -2.99 6.29
N ILE A 132 10.68 -3.16 5.10
CA ILE A 132 10.06 -2.68 3.88
C ILE A 132 9.34 -3.80 3.14
N PHE A 133 8.31 -3.43 2.41
CA PHE A 133 7.68 -4.28 1.41
C PHE A 133 7.64 -3.56 0.07
N ASP A 134 8.22 -4.24 -0.93
CA ASP A 134 8.17 -3.84 -2.32
C ASP A 134 7.21 -4.78 -3.06
N PRO A 135 6.03 -4.30 -3.51
CA PRO A 135 5.07 -5.13 -4.21
C PRO A 135 5.56 -5.61 -5.60
N SER A 136 6.62 -5.00 -6.15
CA SER A 136 7.21 -5.38 -7.44
C SER A 136 8.16 -6.58 -7.35
N TYR A 137 8.57 -6.97 -6.13
CA TYR A 137 9.45 -8.11 -5.92
C TYR A 137 8.63 -9.40 -5.75
N SER A 138 8.90 -10.43 -6.55
CA SER A 138 8.13 -11.68 -6.57
C SER A 138 8.23 -12.49 -5.27
N GLU A 139 9.31 -12.30 -4.52
CA GLU A 139 9.43 -12.84 -3.18
C GLU A 139 8.68 -11.90 -2.23
N THR A 140 7.60 -12.40 -1.63
CA THR A 140 6.75 -11.67 -0.67
C THR A 140 7.46 -11.34 0.64
N THR A 141 8.79 -11.34 0.66
CA THR A 141 9.65 -11.32 1.82
C THR A 141 10.00 -9.89 2.19
N PRO A 142 9.50 -9.38 3.31
CA PRO A 142 9.90 -8.06 3.78
C PRO A 142 11.35 -8.08 4.27
N TYR A 143 12.03 -6.96 4.06
CA TYR A 143 13.46 -6.83 4.36
C TYR A 143 13.66 -5.81 5.47
N PHE A 144 14.51 -6.16 6.44
CA PHE A 144 15.11 -5.15 7.30
C PHE A 144 16.18 -4.39 6.52
N ILE A 145 16.00 -3.09 6.39
CA ILE A 145 16.88 -2.19 5.63
C ILE A 145 17.18 -0.94 6.46
N PRO A 146 18.38 -0.36 6.40
CA PRO A 146 18.69 0.88 7.08
C PRO A 146 17.76 2.03 6.65
N ALA A 147 17.18 2.72 7.63
CA ALA A 147 16.31 3.87 7.40
C ALA A 147 17.00 5.00 6.62
N GLU A 148 18.32 5.11 6.73
CA GLU A 148 19.11 6.13 6.03
C GLU A 148 19.02 6.05 4.50
N LEU A 149 18.58 4.93 3.94
CA LEU A 149 18.39 4.76 2.50
C LEU A 149 17.13 5.47 1.98
N PHE A 150 16.29 5.97 2.88
CA PHE A 150 14.96 6.46 2.56
C PHE A 150 14.67 7.85 3.13
N GLU A 151 13.75 8.54 2.48
CA GLU A 151 13.11 9.76 2.98
C GLU A 151 11.62 9.50 3.23
N ILE A 152 11.17 9.71 4.47
CA ILE A 152 9.76 9.62 4.83
C ILE A 152 9.12 11.01 4.69
N ASN A 153 8.21 11.14 3.72
CA ASN A 153 7.51 12.40 3.47
C ASN A 153 6.32 12.63 4.44
N GLY A 154 5.81 11.56 5.07
CA GLY A 154 4.68 11.61 6.02
C GLY A 154 5.12 11.58 7.49
N LYS A 155 4.79 12.62 8.26
CA LYS A 155 5.13 12.68 9.71
C LYS A 155 4.07 12.06 10.63
N ILE A 156 2.94 11.62 10.07
CA ILE A 156 1.81 11.08 10.83
C ILE A 156 1.87 9.56 10.74
N VAL A 157 1.97 8.91 11.89
CA VAL A 157 1.83 7.45 11.99
C VAL A 157 0.35 7.08 11.77
N PRO A 158 0.03 6.19 10.83
CA PRO A 158 -1.34 5.75 10.61
C PRO A 158 -1.94 5.07 11.86
N PRO A 159 -3.26 5.21 12.12
CA PRO A 159 -3.89 4.77 13.38
C PRO A 159 -3.95 3.25 13.57
N ASN A 160 -3.62 2.48 12.54
CA ASN A 160 -3.54 1.02 12.50
C ASN A 160 -2.12 0.49 12.78
N TYR A 161 -1.21 1.33 13.27
CA TYR A 161 0.10 0.93 13.76
C TYR A 161 0.13 0.97 15.28
N SER A 162 0.89 0.07 15.88
CA SER A 162 1.14 0.00 17.32
C SER A 162 2.60 0.29 17.60
N ILE A 163 2.86 1.02 18.68
CA ILE A 163 4.21 1.21 19.21
C ILE A 163 4.39 0.22 20.37
N THR A 164 5.38 -0.64 20.25
CA THR A 164 5.85 -1.51 21.33
C THR A 164 7.24 -1.12 21.78
N VAL A 165 7.49 -1.31 23.07
CA VAL A 165 8.81 -1.12 23.67
C VAL A 165 9.15 -2.40 24.42
N LYS A 166 10.16 -3.13 23.94
CA LYS A 166 10.63 -4.40 24.54
C LYS A 166 12.15 -4.50 24.44
N ASP A 167 12.79 -4.91 25.52
CA ASP A 167 14.24 -5.22 25.56
C ASP A 167 15.16 -4.12 24.98
N ASN A 168 14.80 -2.84 25.21
CA ASN A 168 15.50 -1.66 24.68
C ASN A 168 15.35 -1.43 23.17
N THR A 169 14.36 -2.08 22.56
CA THR A 169 13.95 -1.80 21.19
C THR A 169 12.59 -1.11 21.24
N LEU A 170 12.47 -0.02 20.50
CA LEU A 170 11.18 0.57 20.14
C LEU A 170 10.81 0.03 18.76
N GLN A 171 9.63 -0.55 18.65
CA GLN A 171 9.07 -1.05 17.39
C GLN A 171 7.77 -0.31 17.09
N LEU A 172 7.60 0.08 15.83
CA LEU A 172 6.36 0.59 15.28
C LEU A 172 5.96 -0.36 14.16
N ASP A 173 4.92 -1.15 14.37
CA ASP A 173 4.46 -2.18 13.42
C ASP A 173 2.95 -2.06 13.22
N PRO A 174 2.35 -2.67 12.18
CA PRO A 174 0.90 -2.78 12.07
C PRO A 174 0.37 -3.50 13.30
N MET A 175 -0.79 -3.06 13.82
CA MET A 175 -1.39 -3.65 15.03
C MET A 175 -1.60 -5.17 14.90
N GLU A 176 -1.77 -5.66 13.68
CA GLU A 176 -1.84 -7.08 13.34
C GLU A 176 -0.57 -7.87 13.65
N PHE A 177 0.61 -7.27 13.79
CA PHE A 177 1.85 -8.02 14.02
C PHE A 177 2.27 -8.09 15.50
N VAL A 178 1.63 -7.29 16.38
CA VAL A 178 2.16 -6.93 17.72
C VAL A 178 1.52 -7.67 18.91
N ASP A 179 0.50 -8.49 18.64
CA ASP A 179 -0.14 -9.45 19.57
C ASP A 179 -1.06 -8.91 20.71
N LYS A 180 -2.35 -8.79 20.34
CA LYS A 180 -3.53 -9.52 20.90
C LYS A 180 -4.50 -9.99 19.79
N THR A 181 -4.14 -9.75 18.53
CA THR A 181 -4.91 -9.96 17.28
C THR A 181 -4.25 -11.01 16.39
N TYR A 182 -2.95 -11.25 16.57
CA TYR A 182 -2.18 -12.32 15.97
C TYR A 182 -1.93 -13.39 17.01
N ALA A 183 -2.59 -14.53 16.91
CA ALA A 183 -2.32 -15.65 17.79
C ALA A 183 -0.99 -16.30 17.40
N ALA A 184 0.11 -15.71 17.88
CA ALA A 184 1.40 -16.36 17.91
C ALA A 184 1.22 -17.75 18.54
N VAL A 185 1.54 -18.80 17.78
CA VAL A 185 1.44 -20.18 18.29
C VAL A 185 2.69 -20.48 19.12
N GLU A 186 3.83 -19.89 18.73
CA GLU A 186 5.12 -20.09 19.40
C GLU A 186 6.03 -18.84 19.35
N TYR A 187 5.99 -18.04 18.27
CA TYR A 187 6.91 -16.89 18.07
C TYR A 187 6.22 -15.59 17.60
N SER A 188 6.96 -14.47 17.54
CA SER A 188 6.47 -13.20 16.97
C SER A 188 6.08 -13.34 15.49
N PHE A 189 5.28 -12.40 14.93
CA PHE A 189 4.89 -12.45 13.51
C PHE A 189 6.09 -12.65 12.58
N TRP A 190 7.21 -11.99 12.88
CA TRP A 190 8.42 -12.06 12.05
C TRP A 190 9.15 -13.39 12.15
N GLU A 191 9.18 -13.99 13.33
CA GLU A 191 9.76 -15.33 13.52
C GLU A 191 8.86 -16.39 12.85
N ASP A 192 7.54 -16.34 13.08
CA ASP A 192 6.58 -17.19 12.35
C ASP A 192 6.67 -16.95 10.82
N TYR A 193 7.06 -15.76 10.35
CA TYR A 193 7.28 -15.49 8.92
C TYR A 193 8.42 -16.32 8.31
N PHE A 194 9.48 -16.57 9.09
CA PHE A 194 10.61 -17.38 8.65
C PHE A 194 10.41 -18.87 8.96
N ASP A 195 9.74 -19.21 10.07
CA ASP A 195 9.63 -20.58 10.58
C ASP A 195 8.32 -21.30 10.18
N ASP A 196 7.20 -20.57 10.01
CA ASP A 196 5.89 -21.07 9.56
C ASP A 196 5.34 -20.19 8.40
N HIS A 197 6.06 -20.26 7.27
CA HIS A 197 5.88 -19.38 6.13
C HIS A 197 4.44 -19.31 5.59
N GLU A 198 3.72 -20.44 5.52
CA GLU A 198 2.36 -20.48 4.95
C GLU A 198 1.37 -19.67 5.81
N LYS A 199 1.42 -19.85 7.12
CA LYS A 199 0.58 -19.11 8.08
C LYS A 199 0.90 -17.61 8.01
N ALA A 200 2.17 -17.27 8.02
CA ALA A 200 2.61 -15.89 8.03
C ALA A 200 2.30 -15.16 6.72
N VAL A 201 2.45 -15.81 5.56
CA VAL A 201 2.05 -15.25 4.25
C VAL A 201 0.54 -14.96 4.21
N LYS A 202 -0.30 -15.85 4.77
CA LYS A 202 -1.74 -15.63 4.83
C LYS A 202 -2.08 -14.38 5.65
N ILE A 203 -1.43 -14.21 6.79
CA ILE A 203 -1.65 -13.08 7.70
C ILE A 203 -1.09 -11.80 7.10
N PHE A 204 0.10 -11.87 6.49
CA PHE A 204 0.70 -10.80 5.72
C PHE A 204 -0.25 -10.24 4.67
N LYS A 205 -0.79 -11.11 3.79
CA LYS A 205 -1.75 -10.72 2.75
C LYS A 205 -2.98 -10.02 3.34
N ALA A 206 -3.54 -10.58 4.42
CA ALA A 206 -4.67 -9.97 5.11
C ALA A 206 -4.33 -8.58 5.70
N THR A 207 -3.11 -8.40 6.22
CA THR A 207 -2.64 -7.11 6.73
C THR A 207 -2.46 -6.10 5.59
N ILE A 208 -1.79 -6.48 4.50
CA ILE A 208 -1.66 -5.61 3.30
C ILE A 208 -3.03 -5.13 2.82
N GLU A 209 -4.03 -6.01 2.74
CA GLU A 209 -5.39 -5.63 2.38
C GLU A 209 -6.01 -4.62 3.35
N ARG A 210 -5.79 -4.76 4.67
CA ARG A 210 -6.31 -3.83 5.70
C ARG A 210 -5.59 -2.50 5.78
N LEU A 211 -4.28 -2.51 5.51
CA LEU A 211 -3.47 -1.30 5.37
C LEU A 211 -3.86 -0.51 4.12
N ASP A 212 -4.75 -1.07 3.29
CA ASP A 212 -5.18 -0.53 2.01
C ASP A 212 -4.01 -0.36 1.03
N ILE A 213 -2.90 -1.08 1.26
CA ILE A 213 -1.75 -1.14 0.37
C ILE A 213 -2.22 -1.83 -0.91
N GLU A 214 -2.10 -1.11 -2.01
CA GLU A 214 -2.33 -1.69 -3.30
C GLU A 214 -1.10 -2.54 -3.60
N LEU A 215 -1.32 -3.85 -3.68
CA LEU A 215 -0.39 -4.70 -4.41
C LEU A 215 -0.53 -4.24 -5.85
N ASP A 216 0.29 -3.30 -6.28
CA ASP A 216 0.43 -2.95 -7.69
C ASP A 216 0.83 -4.23 -8.41
N ALA A 217 -0.16 -4.98 -8.90
CA ALA A 217 0.07 -6.10 -9.80
C ALA A 217 0.49 -5.60 -11.19
N GLU A 218 0.54 -4.27 -11.40
CA GLU A 218 0.90 -3.62 -12.66
C GLU A 218 1.59 -2.25 -12.42
N GLU A 219 2.82 -2.25 -11.90
CA GLU A 219 3.84 -1.45 -12.61
C GLU A 219 4.20 -2.22 -13.89
N TYR A 220 3.39 -2.02 -14.94
CA TYR A 220 3.70 -2.18 -16.36
C TYR A 220 4.94 -3.03 -16.78
N GLY A 221 4.67 -4.28 -17.23
CA GLY A 221 5.53 -5.10 -18.12
C GLY A 221 6.62 -5.92 -17.38
N GLU A 222 6.68 -7.24 -17.49
CA GLU A 222 6.38 -8.16 -18.61
C GLU A 222 5.43 -9.31 -18.24
#